data_AF-A0A0D9ZVZ1-F1
#
_entry.id   AF-A0A0D9ZVZ1-F1
#
_cell.length_a   1.000
_cell.length_b   1.000
_cell.length_c   1.000
_cell.angle_alpha   90.00
_cell.angle_beta   90.00
_cell.angle_gamma   90.00
#
_symmetry.space_group_name_H-M   'P 1'
#
loop_
_entity.id
_entity.type
_entity.pdbx_description
1 polymer ?
#
loop_
_entity_poly.entity_id
_entity_poly.type
_entity_poly.pdbx_seq_one_letter_code
_entity_poly.pdbx_strand_id
1 'polypeptide(L)'
;MASSFPLSSATEAADEAKAHKKIYDQLRQVAETFPTAPSGIDVPYSRHPDGWYMTTAGVVSAMVIKSHLTARATDIFLVTFPKSGTTWIKALLYSALHRRADELVAHNPHQLVPFLESQVFVKDRIPDLSSLPEPRLLMTHIPSQSLPDSVAASGCKVVYLCRDPWIASSRSGTSGTSSGHGILMRHTGNSVMHVLSYWNWHVERPSEVLFLTYEELAADTLGHLRCLAEFVGRPFTMEEQDAGVDRKIVEICAMESLSGLEVNRSGMTNFTEKDVPNNIFFRRGVVGDWRNHLTPEMARRIDEITEIKFKGSGLRLHPQFLQAKRELNKL
;
A
#
# COMPACT_ATOMS: atom_id res chain seq x y z
N MET A 1 9.71 -28.27 -18.24
CA MET A 1 11.13 -28.20 -18.59
C MET A 1 11.68 -26.93 -17.98
N ALA A 2 12.69 -27.03 -17.10
CA ALA A 2 13.29 -25.87 -16.47
C ALA A 2 14.07 -25.08 -17.53
N SER A 3 13.62 -23.86 -17.82
CA SER A 3 14.40 -22.91 -18.61
C SER A 3 15.58 -22.45 -17.76
N SER A 4 16.76 -22.99 -18.03
CA SER A 4 18.02 -22.48 -17.49
C SER A 4 18.24 -21.07 -18.04
N PHE A 5 18.20 -20.07 -17.16
CA PHE A 5 18.63 -18.71 -17.49
C PHE A 5 20.10 -18.71 -17.89
N PRO A 6 20.54 -17.97 -18.92
CA PRO A 6 21.95 -17.68 -19.09
C PRO A 6 22.38 -16.83 -17.88
N LEU A 7 23.19 -17.42 -17.01
CA LEU A 7 23.85 -16.69 -15.92
C LEU A 7 24.80 -15.69 -16.57
N SER A 8 24.57 -14.40 -16.33
CA SER A 8 25.55 -13.34 -16.61
C SER A 8 26.89 -13.72 -15.98
N SER A 9 27.99 -13.32 -16.64
CA SER A 9 29.32 -13.62 -16.12
C SER A 9 29.53 -12.98 -14.73
N ALA A 10 30.34 -13.61 -13.88
CA ALA A 10 30.59 -13.10 -12.52
C ALA A 10 31.16 -11.67 -12.51
N THR A 11 31.88 -11.28 -13.58
CA THR A 11 32.44 -9.94 -13.76
C THR A 11 31.35 -8.92 -14.09
N GLU A 12 30.44 -9.23 -15.01
CA GLU A 12 29.30 -8.37 -15.36
C GLU A 12 28.39 -8.14 -14.15
N ALA A 13 28.12 -9.19 -13.37
CA ALA A 13 27.32 -9.07 -12.14
C ALA A 13 28.01 -8.19 -11.07
N ALA A 14 29.34 -8.23 -10.98
CA ALA A 14 30.10 -7.39 -10.06
C ALA A 14 30.13 -5.91 -10.49
N ASP A 15 30.26 -5.66 -11.80
CA ASP A 15 30.22 -4.31 -12.38
C ASP A 15 28.83 -3.69 -12.24
N GLU A 16 27.77 -4.48 -12.47
CA GLU A 16 26.38 -4.07 -12.25
C GLU A 16 26.11 -3.72 -10.79
N ALA A 17 26.55 -4.56 -9.84
CA ALA A 17 26.42 -4.28 -8.41
C ALA A 17 27.13 -2.98 -8.00
N LYS A 18 28.32 -2.71 -8.56
CA LYS A 18 29.06 -1.47 -8.33
C LYS A 18 28.34 -0.25 -8.93
N ALA A 19 27.75 -0.39 -10.11
CA ALA A 19 26.94 0.64 -10.74
C ALA A 19 25.69 0.97 -9.92
N HIS A 20 24.95 -0.05 -9.47
CA HIS A 20 23.78 0.13 -8.61
C HIS A 20 24.15 0.83 -7.30
N LYS A 21 25.21 0.37 -6.63
CA LYS A 21 25.70 1.02 -5.40
C LYS A 21 26.00 2.51 -5.62
N LYS A 22 26.66 2.87 -6.73
CA LYS A 22 26.95 4.27 -7.05
C LYS A 22 25.67 5.11 -7.21
N ILE A 23 24.65 4.57 -7.87
CA ILE A 23 23.34 5.24 -8.02
C ILE A 23 22.70 5.47 -6.64
N TYR A 24 22.64 4.45 -5.81
CA TYR A 24 22.07 4.57 -4.47
C TYR A 24 22.85 5.56 -3.59
N ASP A 25 24.18 5.56 -3.64
CA ASP A 25 25.00 6.50 -2.87
C ASP A 25 24.75 7.96 -3.29
N GLN A 26 24.62 8.22 -4.59
CA GLN A 26 24.26 9.55 -5.11
C GLN A 26 22.88 9.98 -4.62
N LEU A 27 21.89 9.09 -4.70
CA LEU A 27 20.52 9.39 -4.26
C LEU A 27 20.40 9.52 -2.74
N ARG A 28 21.22 8.80 -1.95
CA ARG A 28 21.33 9.00 -0.51
C ARG A 28 21.82 10.40 -0.17
N GLN A 29 22.87 10.87 -0.84
CA GLN A 29 23.40 12.22 -0.63
C GLN A 29 22.34 13.29 -0.92
N VAL A 30 21.53 13.09 -1.99
CA VAL A 30 20.40 13.97 -2.27
C VAL A 30 19.34 13.87 -1.16
N ALA A 31 18.96 12.66 -0.75
CA ALA A 31 17.94 12.45 0.28
C ALA A 31 18.30 13.04 1.66
N GLU A 32 19.59 13.08 2.00
CA GLU A 32 20.11 13.69 3.23
C GLU A 32 19.91 15.21 3.26
N THR A 33 19.75 15.86 2.10
CA THR A 33 19.44 17.30 2.02
C THR A 33 17.97 17.61 2.31
N PHE A 34 17.08 16.60 2.29
CA PHE A 34 15.66 16.83 2.49
C PHE A 34 15.33 17.15 3.95
N PRO A 35 14.39 18.07 4.21
CA PRO A 35 13.93 18.34 5.56
C PRO A 35 13.38 17.07 6.22
N THR A 36 13.70 16.87 7.50
CA THR A 36 13.20 15.74 8.28
C THR A 36 12.22 16.20 9.36
N ALA A 37 11.37 15.29 9.83
CA ALA A 37 10.50 15.53 10.96
C ALA A 37 10.40 14.29 11.86
N PRO A 38 10.18 14.45 13.18
CA PRO A 38 9.91 13.32 14.06
C PRO A 38 8.71 12.50 13.57
N SER A 39 8.85 11.17 13.59
CA SER A 39 7.84 10.22 13.13
C SER A 39 7.14 9.46 14.26
N GLY A 40 7.65 9.55 15.49
CA GLY A 40 7.20 8.74 16.63
C GLY A 40 7.76 7.32 16.66
N ILE A 41 8.70 6.99 15.75
CA ILE A 41 9.57 5.81 15.80
C ILE A 41 11.04 6.28 15.69
N ASP A 42 12.00 5.37 15.84
CA ASP A 42 13.45 5.69 15.88
C ASP A 42 14.01 6.27 14.58
N VAL A 43 13.22 6.33 13.50
CA VAL A 43 13.62 6.84 12.18
C VAL A 43 12.72 8.02 11.77
N PRO A 44 13.27 9.19 11.40
CA PRO A 44 12.47 10.37 11.09
C PRO A 44 11.76 10.25 9.72
N TYR A 45 10.67 11.00 9.58
CA TYR A 45 10.07 11.25 8.27
C TYR A 45 11.01 12.08 7.41
N SER A 46 11.07 11.79 6.10
CA SER A 46 11.78 12.60 5.11
C SER A 46 10.78 13.32 4.20
N ARG A 47 11.01 14.62 3.94
CA ARG A 47 10.14 15.46 3.10
C ARG A 47 10.76 15.66 1.72
N HIS A 48 10.41 14.77 0.79
CA HIS A 48 10.67 14.96 -0.64
C HIS A 48 9.75 16.07 -1.19
N PRO A 49 10.13 16.78 -2.27
CA PRO A 49 9.24 17.74 -2.94
C PRO A 49 7.86 17.18 -3.30
N ASP A 50 7.83 15.93 -3.77
CA ASP A 50 6.60 15.23 -4.19
C ASP A 50 5.79 14.62 -3.03
N GLY A 51 6.31 14.60 -1.79
CA GLY A 51 5.60 13.97 -0.68
C GLY A 51 6.45 13.60 0.52
N TRP A 52 5.78 13.08 1.55
CA TRP A 52 6.43 12.63 2.77
C TRP A 52 6.64 11.12 2.75
N TYR A 53 7.83 10.70 3.18
CA TYR A 53 8.24 9.31 3.25
C TYR A 53 8.50 8.89 4.68
N MET A 54 8.14 7.64 5.01
CA MET A 54 8.25 7.11 6.37
C MET A 54 9.70 7.04 6.86
N THR A 55 10.65 6.77 5.95
CA THR A 55 12.07 6.67 6.26
C THR A 55 12.91 7.24 5.12
N THR A 56 14.16 7.64 5.41
CA THR A 56 15.12 8.09 4.39
C THR A 56 15.45 6.97 3.39
N ALA A 57 15.51 5.72 3.85
CA ALA A 57 15.70 4.58 2.94
C ALA A 57 14.53 4.47 1.95
N GLY A 58 13.30 4.67 2.41
CA GLY A 58 12.11 4.66 1.56
C GLY A 58 12.11 5.74 0.47
N VAL A 59 12.56 6.97 0.77
CA VAL A 59 12.66 8.01 -0.27
C VAL A 59 13.73 7.70 -1.29
N VAL A 60 14.88 7.15 -0.88
CA VAL A 60 15.94 6.72 -1.81
C VAL A 60 15.43 5.63 -2.74
N SER A 61 14.78 4.60 -2.19
CA SER A 61 14.17 3.54 -2.99
C SER A 61 13.10 4.07 -3.95
N ALA A 62 12.26 5.02 -3.52
CA ALA A 62 11.27 5.64 -4.39
C ALA A 62 11.92 6.41 -5.57
N MET A 63 13.01 7.16 -5.32
CA MET A 63 13.76 7.85 -6.38
C MET A 63 14.42 6.87 -7.37
N VAL A 64 14.94 5.74 -6.87
CA VAL A 64 15.47 4.66 -7.71
C VAL A 64 14.35 4.07 -8.57
N ILE A 65 13.22 3.71 -7.96
CA ILE A 65 12.06 3.14 -8.66
C ILE A 65 11.60 4.10 -9.76
N LYS A 66 11.42 5.38 -9.45
CA LYS A 66 10.99 6.41 -10.42
C LYS A 66 11.89 6.45 -11.66
N SER A 67 13.19 6.25 -11.49
CA SER A 67 14.18 6.34 -12.57
C SER A 67 14.45 5.00 -13.29
N HIS A 68 14.21 3.86 -12.65
CA HIS A 68 14.68 2.55 -13.12
C HIS A 68 13.59 1.49 -13.28
N LEU A 69 12.35 1.73 -12.83
CA LEU A 69 11.22 0.84 -13.11
C LEU A 69 10.46 1.30 -14.35
N THR A 70 10.40 0.45 -15.37
CA THR A 70 9.53 0.64 -16.53
C THR A 70 8.26 -0.18 -16.38
N ALA A 71 7.12 0.52 -16.29
CA ALA A 71 5.80 -0.10 -16.27
C ALA A 71 5.41 -0.63 -17.67
N ARG A 72 4.66 -1.72 -17.68
CA ARG A 72 4.06 -2.34 -18.88
C ARG A 72 2.56 -2.12 -18.85
N ALA A 73 1.92 -2.12 -20.02
CA ALA A 73 0.46 -2.02 -20.14
C ALA A 73 -0.30 -3.12 -19.38
N THR A 74 0.31 -4.30 -19.19
CA THR A 74 -0.25 -5.43 -18.45
C THR A 74 0.03 -5.39 -16.94
N ASP A 75 0.78 -4.41 -16.44
CA ASP A 75 1.06 -4.31 -15.01
C ASP A 75 -0.17 -3.92 -14.19
N ILE A 76 -0.18 -4.38 -12.95
CA ILE A 76 -1.15 -4.01 -11.94
C ILE A 76 -0.40 -3.44 -10.73
N PHE A 77 -0.55 -2.13 -10.49
CA PHE A 77 -0.03 -1.44 -9.33
C PHE A 77 -1.08 -1.43 -8.22
N LEU A 78 -0.84 -2.19 -7.16
CA LEU A 78 -1.59 -2.11 -5.92
C LEU A 78 -0.97 -1.04 -5.01
N VAL A 79 -1.72 0.02 -4.75
CA VAL A 79 -1.25 1.17 -3.98
C VAL A 79 -2.12 1.36 -2.76
N THR A 80 -1.50 1.57 -1.60
CA THR A 80 -2.20 1.98 -0.38
C THR A 80 -1.38 3.02 0.35
N PHE A 81 -2.00 3.86 1.17
CA PHE A 81 -1.24 4.49 2.25
C PHE A 81 -1.00 3.44 3.36
N PRO A 82 0.16 3.42 4.07
CA PRO A 82 0.43 2.43 5.10
C PRO A 82 -0.73 2.28 6.10
N LYS A 83 -1.04 1.02 6.47
CA LYS A 83 -2.12 0.64 7.39
C LYS A 83 -3.56 0.83 6.87
N SER A 84 -3.74 1.05 5.57
CA SER A 84 -5.08 1.16 4.95
C SER A 84 -5.72 -0.19 4.57
N GLY A 85 -5.23 -1.31 5.10
CA GLY A 85 -5.71 -2.66 4.74
C GLY A 85 -4.83 -3.41 3.74
N THR A 86 -3.58 -2.98 3.56
CA THR A 86 -2.61 -3.52 2.60
C THR A 86 -2.49 -5.05 2.60
N THR A 87 -2.36 -5.69 3.77
CA THR A 87 -2.23 -7.15 3.88
C THR A 87 -3.44 -7.87 3.30
N TRP A 88 -4.64 -7.32 3.55
CA TRP A 88 -5.90 -7.93 3.14
C TRP A 88 -6.12 -7.81 1.64
N ILE A 89 -5.93 -6.62 1.08
CA ILE A 89 -6.09 -6.43 -0.37
C ILE A 89 -4.99 -7.13 -1.18
N LYS A 90 -3.77 -7.29 -0.64
CA LYS A 90 -2.75 -8.17 -1.25
C LYS A 90 -3.25 -9.61 -1.36
N ALA A 91 -3.80 -10.17 -0.27
CA ALA A 91 -4.32 -11.53 -0.28
C ALA A 91 -5.45 -11.69 -1.29
N LEU A 92 -6.46 -10.80 -1.24
CA LEU A 92 -7.62 -10.84 -2.14
C LEU A 92 -7.21 -10.71 -3.61
N LEU A 93 -6.41 -9.70 -3.96
CA LEU A 93 -6.04 -9.43 -5.35
C LEU A 93 -5.10 -10.51 -5.90
N TYR A 94 -4.13 -10.97 -5.10
CA TYR A 94 -3.27 -12.09 -5.49
C TYR A 94 -4.09 -13.36 -5.75
N SER A 95 -5.00 -13.70 -4.83
CA SER A 95 -5.83 -14.89 -4.96
C SER A 95 -6.84 -14.82 -6.09
N ALA A 96 -7.42 -13.64 -6.34
CA ALA A 96 -8.24 -13.42 -7.52
C ALA A 96 -7.44 -13.65 -8.80
N LEU A 97 -6.25 -13.04 -8.94
CA LEU A 97 -5.44 -13.16 -10.16
C LEU A 97 -5.03 -14.60 -10.47
N HIS A 98 -4.69 -15.40 -9.45
CA HIS A 98 -4.21 -16.77 -9.62
C HIS A 98 -5.32 -17.83 -9.51
N ARG A 99 -6.56 -17.42 -9.17
CA ARG A 99 -7.69 -18.33 -8.87
C ARG A 99 -7.38 -19.35 -7.78
N ARG A 100 -6.55 -18.94 -6.81
CA ARG A 100 -6.09 -19.83 -5.74
C ARG A 100 -5.66 -19.06 -4.50
N ALA A 101 -5.79 -19.69 -3.35
CA ALA A 101 -5.48 -19.10 -2.06
C ALA A 101 -4.69 -20.06 -1.15
N ASP A 102 -4.28 -21.22 -1.66
CA ASP A 102 -3.49 -22.23 -0.95
C ASP A 102 -2.09 -21.74 -0.60
N GLU A 103 -1.47 -20.89 -1.44
CA GLU A 103 -0.15 -20.33 -1.17
C GLU A 103 -0.12 -19.44 0.09
N LEU A 104 -1.26 -18.90 0.52
CA LEU A 104 -1.38 -18.11 1.74
C LEU A 104 -1.13 -18.94 3.01
N VAL A 105 -1.28 -20.28 2.94
CA VAL A 105 -0.97 -21.18 4.05
C VAL A 105 0.54 -21.20 4.33
N ALA A 106 1.36 -21.15 3.28
CA ALA A 106 2.81 -21.21 3.37
C ALA A 106 3.47 -19.83 3.41
N HIS A 107 2.80 -18.80 2.89
CA HIS A 107 3.38 -17.46 2.72
C HIS A 107 2.45 -16.36 3.24
N ASN A 108 3.04 -15.38 3.93
CA ASN A 108 2.35 -14.15 4.24
C ASN A 108 2.06 -13.35 2.93
N PRO A 109 0.94 -12.61 2.83
CA PRO A 109 0.65 -11.79 1.64
C PRO A 109 1.76 -10.82 1.23
N HIS A 110 2.57 -10.34 2.18
CA HIS A 110 3.72 -9.47 1.91
C HIS A 110 4.92 -10.19 1.26
N GLN A 111 4.93 -11.53 1.25
CA GLN A 111 5.92 -12.33 0.53
C GLN A 111 5.46 -12.64 -0.90
N LEU A 112 4.15 -12.83 -1.10
CA LEU A 112 3.56 -13.09 -2.43
C LEU A 112 3.50 -11.84 -3.31
N VAL A 113 3.26 -10.68 -2.69
CA VAL A 113 3.23 -9.39 -3.39
C VAL A 113 4.19 -8.44 -2.68
N PRO A 114 5.50 -8.48 -2.97
CA PRO A 114 6.49 -7.70 -2.25
C PRO A 114 6.35 -6.19 -2.53
N PHE A 115 6.67 -5.37 -1.54
CA PHE A 115 6.74 -3.92 -1.69
C PHE A 115 7.94 -3.51 -2.53
N LEU A 116 7.71 -2.66 -3.53
CA LEU A 116 8.77 -2.16 -4.39
C LEU A 116 9.86 -1.44 -3.57
N GLU A 117 9.45 -0.50 -2.73
CA GLU A 117 10.36 0.40 -2.01
C GLU A 117 10.97 -0.17 -0.72
N SER A 118 10.48 -1.33 -0.25
CA SER A 118 10.94 -1.89 1.04
C SER A 118 11.34 -3.35 1.00
N GLN A 119 11.18 -4.04 -0.15
CA GLN A 119 11.62 -5.43 -0.34
C GLN A 119 12.35 -5.67 -1.67
N VAL A 120 12.01 -4.93 -2.74
CA VAL A 120 12.52 -5.19 -4.10
C VAL A 120 13.70 -4.27 -4.46
N PHE A 121 13.48 -2.95 -4.54
CA PHE A 121 14.47 -1.93 -4.88
C PHE A 121 15.16 -1.44 -3.62
N VAL A 122 15.96 -2.32 -3.02
CA VAL A 122 16.54 -2.12 -1.69
C VAL A 122 17.94 -2.71 -1.61
N LYS A 123 18.72 -2.32 -0.59
CA LYS A 123 20.08 -2.83 -0.35
C LYS A 123 21.00 -2.70 -1.57
N ASP A 124 20.97 -1.53 -2.22
CA ASP A 124 21.77 -1.22 -3.41
C ASP A 124 21.50 -2.12 -4.62
N ARG A 125 20.28 -2.67 -4.73
CA ARG A 125 19.86 -3.51 -5.85
C ARG A 125 18.79 -2.83 -6.70
N ILE A 126 18.98 -2.90 -8.01
CA ILE A 126 18.00 -2.50 -9.03
C ILE A 126 17.70 -3.78 -9.83
N PRO A 127 16.70 -4.57 -9.42
CA PRO A 127 16.42 -5.84 -10.08
C PRO A 127 15.76 -5.62 -11.44
N ASP A 128 16.14 -6.42 -12.43
CA ASP A 128 15.43 -6.47 -13.69
C ASP A 128 14.11 -7.27 -13.54
N LEU A 129 13.00 -6.54 -13.58
CA LEU A 129 11.66 -7.12 -13.54
C LEU A 129 11.12 -7.46 -14.94
N SER A 130 11.91 -7.33 -16.01
CA SER A 130 11.51 -7.61 -17.40
C SER A 130 11.21 -9.09 -17.65
N SER A 131 11.86 -9.99 -16.91
CA SER A 131 11.70 -11.44 -17.05
C SER A 131 10.47 -12.03 -16.35
N LEU A 132 9.80 -11.26 -15.49
CA LEU A 132 8.61 -11.73 -14.77
C LEU A 132 7.42 -11.96 -15.73
N PRO A 133 6.60 -13.00 -15.48
CA PRO A 133 5.43 -13.30 -16.29
C PRO A 133 4.37 -12.19 -16.17
N GLU A 134 3.57 -12.05 -17.22
CA GLU A 134 2.49 -11.07 -17.28
C GLU A 134 1.14 -11.68 -16.84
N PRO A 135 0.27 -10.90 -16.16
CA PRO A 135 0.50 -9.54 -15.64
C PRO A 135 1.37 -9.54 -14.37
N ARG A 136 2.18 -8.50 -14.16
CA ARG A 136 2.94 -8.32 -12.91
C ARG A 136 2.06 -7.62 -11.87
N LEU A 137 1.91 -8.22 -10.69
CA LEU A 137 1.27 -7.56 -9.55
C LEU A 137 2.34 -6.90 -8.66
N LEU A 138 2.37 -5.57 -8.66
CA LEU A 138 3.38 -4.75 -7.97
C LEU A 138 2.72 -3.97 -6.83
N MET A 139 3.34 -3.92 -5.65
CA MET A 139 2.82 -3.18 -4.50
C MET A 139 3.68 -1.97 -4.15
N THR A 140 3.06 -0.83 -3.83
CA THR A 140 3.79 0.32 -3.28
C THR A 140 2.98 1.26 -2.38
N HIS A 141 3.66 1.97 -1.50
CA HIS A 141 3.18 3.13 -0.75
C HIS A 141 3.66 4.47 -1.31
N ILE A 142 4.26 4.48 -2.50
CA ILE A 142 4.80 5.69 -3.13
C ILE A 142 3.66 6.64 -3.54
N PRO A 143 3.74 7.95 -3.24
CA PRO A 143 2.80 8.94 -3.75
C PRO A 143 2.77 8.97 -5.28
N SER A 144 1.61 9.27 -5.88
CA SER A 144 1.45 9.17 -7.33
C SER A 144 2.42 10.06 -8.12
N GLN A 145 2.81 11.22 -7.60
CA GLN A 145 3.81 12.11 -8.22
C GLN A 145 5.23 11.52 -8.25
N SER A 146 5.52 10.54 -7.40
CA SER A 146 6.82 9.88 -7.33
C SER A 146 6.84 8.50 -7.98
N LEU A 147 5.73 8.05 -8.55
CA LEU A 147 5.74 6.88 -9.42
C LEU A 147 6.51 7.18 -10.72
N PRO A 148 7.04 6.14 -11.40
CA PRO A 148 7.63 6.31 -12.72
C PRO A 148 6.61 6.89 -13.70
N ASP A 149 7.05 7.81 -14.57
CA ASP A 149 6.19 8.42 -15.59
C ASP A 149 5.58 7.37 -16.54
N SER A 150 6.27 6.23 -16.71
CA SER A 150 5.78 5.08 -17.47
C SER A 150 4.49 4.49 -16.90
N VAL A 151 4.19 4.65 -15.61
CA VAL A 151 2.92 4.18 -15.01
C VAL A 151 1.74 4.95 -15.60
N ALA A 152 1.86 6.27 -15.74
CA ALA A 152 0.82 7.10 -16.34
C ALA A 152 0.75 6.93 -17.87
N ALA A 153 1.88 6.65 -18.52
CA ALA A 153 1.96 6.55 -19.99
C ALA A 153 1.58 5.18 -20.56
N SER A 154 1.69 4.10 -19.78
CA SER A 154 1.54 2.72 -20.29
C SER A 154 0.09 2.22 -20.37
N GLY A 155 -0.86 2.90 -19.73
CA GLY A 155 -2.25 2.44 -19.60
C GLY A 155 -2.43 1.24 -18.66
N CYS A 156 -1.42 0.96 -17.82
CA CYS A 156 -1.47 -0.11 -16.83
C CYS A 156 -2.53 0.16 -15.75
N LYS A 157 -2.90 -0.88 -15.00
CA LYS A 157 -3.94 -0.76 -13.99
C LYS A 157 -3.36 -0.31 -12.66
N VAL A 158 -4.02 0.63 -11.99
CA VAL A 158 -3.71 1.07 -10.62
C VAL A 158 -4.93 0.79 -9.75
N VAL A 159 -4.74 0.00 -8.69
CA VAL A 159 -5.75 -0.24 -7.66
C VAL A 159 -5.32 0.51 -6.40
N TYR A 160 -6.08 1.53 -6.01
CA TYR A 160 -5.83 2.30 -4.80
C TYR A 160 -6.82 1.91 -3.70
N LEU A 161 -6.32 1.43 -2.56
CA LEU A 161 -7.15 1.24 -1.36
C LEU A 161 -6.89 2.37 -0.36
N CYS A 162 -7.90 3.20 -0.19
CA CYS A 162 -8.00 4.21 0.84
C CYS A 162 -8.55 3.59 2.14
N ARG A 163 -8.18 4.16 3.28
CA ARG A 163 -8.88 3.93 4.55
C ARG A 163 -9.04 5.25 5.25
N ASP A 164 -10.04 5.36 6.11
CA ASP A 164 -10.24 6.56 6.92
C ASP A 164 -8.93 6.99 7.63
N PRO A 165 -8.51 8.27 7.48
CA PRO A 165 -7.28 8.80 8.06
C PRO A 165 -7.22 8.71 9.59
N TRP A 166 -8.36 8.53 10.28
CA TRP A 166 -8.39 8.29 11.73
C TRP A 166 -7.66 7.01 12.15
N ILE A 167 -7.68 5.95 11.33
CA ILE A 167 -7.10 4.65 11.71
C ILE A 167 -5.60 4.60 11.47
N ALA A 168 -5.12 5.20 10.37
CA ALA A 168 -3.69 5.27 10.06
C ALA A 168 -2.88 5.93 11.20
N SER A 169 -3.56 6.78 11.96
CA SER A 169 -3.07 7.64 13.03
C SER A 169 -2.96 6.97 14.43
N SER A 170 -3.55 5.78 14.63
CA SER A 170 -3.62 5.09 15.94
C SER A 170 -2.32 4.42 16.44
N ARG A 171 -1.18 4.56 15.73
CA ARG A 171 0.12 3.93 16.10
C ARG A 171 1.10 4.83 16.83
N SER A 172 0.78 6.11 17.05
CA SER A 172 1.60 6.92 17.93
C SER A 172 1.29 6.51 19.38
N GLY A 173 2.10 5.61 19.95
CA GLY A 173 2.09 5.26 21.38
C GLY A 173 2.44 6.44 22.30
N THR A 174 2.21 7.65 21.84
CA THR A 174 2.51 8.95 22.45
C THR A 174 1.25 9.82 22.56
N SER A 175 0.05 9.21 22.40
CA SER A 175 -1.27 9.86 22.39
C SER A 175 -1.58 10.73 23.61
N GLY A 176 -0.80 10.63 24.69
CA GLY A 176 -0.90 11.50 25.87
C GLY A 176 0.02 12.73 25.89
N THR A 177 0.87 12.96 24.89
CA THR A 177 1.89 14.05 24.91
C THR A 177 1.68 15.07 23.79
N SER A 178 2.09 16.32 23.99
CA SER A 178 2.04 17.38 22.96
C SER A 178 2.85 17.02 21.70
N SER A 179 3.97 16.33 21.86
CA SER A 179 4.78 15.79 20.76
C SER A 179 4.02 14.74 19.95
N GLY A 180 3.29 13.84 20.61
CA GLY A 180 2.44 12.83 19.97
C GLY A 180 1.32 13.45 19.12
N HIS A 181 0.69 14.52 19.61
CA HIS A 181 -0.32 15.27 18.84
C HIS A 181 0.27 15.88 17.57
N GLY A 182 1.48 16.46 17.63
CA GLY A 182 2.14 17.01 16.45
C GLY A 182 2.48 15.96 15.38
N ILE A 183 2.96 14.79 15.81
CA ILE A 183 3.26 13.65 14.94
C ILE A 183 1.96 13.15 14.27
N LEU A 184 0.88 13.03 15.04
CA LEU A 184 -0.43 12.60 14.57
C LEU A 184 -0.97 13.48 13.44
N MET A 185 -0.93 14.80 13.65
CA MET A 185 -1.44 15.76 12.66
C MET A 185 -0.60 15.75 11.38
N ARG A 186 0.72 15.59 11.48
CA ARG A 186 1.60 15.46 10.31
C ARG A 186 1.30 14.19 9.52
N HIS A 187 1.19 13.05 10.21
CA HIS A 187 0.86 11.78 9.58
C HIS A 187 -0.50 11.83 8.88
N THR A 188 -1.49 12.45 9.52
CA THR A 188 -2.82 12.70 8.94
C THR A 188 -2.71 13.55 7.68
N GLY A 189 -1.99 14.69 7.74
CA GLY A 189 -1.79 15.54 6.58
C GLY A 189 -1.13 14.81 5.41
N ASN A 190 -0.15 13.96 5.68
CA ASN A 190 0.53 13.15 4.67
C ASN A 190 -0.41 12.13 4.04
N SER A 191 -1.18 11.42 4.88
CA SER A 191 -2.19 10.45 4.43
C SER A 191 -3.23 11.10 3.52
N VAL A 192 -3.76 12.26 3.92
CA VAL A 192 -4.78 13.00 3.16
C VAL A 192 -4.22 13.47 1.81
N MET A 193 -2.98 13.96 1.75
CA MET A 193 -2.36 14.35 0.48
C MET A 193 -2.14 13.14 -0.44
N HIS A 194 -1.71 12.01 0.11
CA HIS A 194 -1.53 10.76 -0.63
C HIS A 194 -2.86 10.25 -1.20
N VAL A 195 -3.93 10.28 -0.41
CA VAL A 195 -5.27 9.91 -0.87
C VAL A 195 -5.74 10.83 -2.00
N LEU A 196 -5.58 12.15 -1.83
CA LEU A 196 -6.01 13.12 -2.82
C LEU A 196 -5.29 12.93 -4.16
N SER A 197 -4.00 12.60 -4.13
CA SER A 197 -3.21 12.43 -5.35
C SER A 197 -3.69 11.27 -6.21
N TYR A 198 -4.08 10.14 -5.59
CA TYR A 198 -4.66 8.99 -6.29
C TYR A 198 -6.14 9.18 -6.63
N TRP A 199 -6.88 9.95 -5.82
CA TRP A 199 -8.24 10.35 -6.16
C TRP A 199 -8.28 11.18 -7.45
N ASN A 200 -7.36 12.13 -7.62
CA ASN A 200 -7.27 12.91 -8.85
C ASN A 200 -6.97 12.02 -10.06
N TRP A 201 -6.05 11.05 -9.91
CA TRP A 201 -5.79 10.06 -10.95
C TRP A 201 -7.03 9.23 -11.31
N HIS A 202 -7.82 8.83 -10.32
CA HIS A 202 -9.08 8.12 -10.53
C HIS A 202 -10.10 8.95 -11.31
N VAL A 203 -10.26 10.23 -10.96
CA VAL A 203 -11.18 11.14 -11.67
C VAL A 203 -10.72 11.38 -13.12
N GLU A 204 -9.42 11.57 -13.33
CA GLU A 204 -8.86 11.83 -14.67
C GLU A 204 -8.84 10.58 -15.55
N ARG A 205 -8.63 9.40 -14.97
CA ARG A 205 -8.37 8.13 -15.70
C ARG A 205 -9.14 6.97 -15.07
N PRO A 206 -10.49 7.00 -15.06
CA PRO A 206 -11.31 6.03 -14.33
C PRO A 206 -11.23 4.59 -14.88
N SER A 207 -10.81 4.41 -16.14
CA SER A 207 -10.57 3.09 -16.73
C SER A 207 -9.22 2.48 -16.34
N GLU A 208 -8.26 3.29 -15.88
CA GLU A 208 -6.91 2.87 -15.51
C GLU A 208 -6.71 2.83 -13.99
N VAL A 209 -7.47 3.62 -13.24
CA VAL A 209 -7.30 3.78 -11.79
C VAL A 209 -8.61 3.46 -11.07
N LEU A 210 -8.63 2.36 -10.33
CA LEU A 210 -9.73 1.97 -9.45
C LEU A 210 -9.44 2.48 -8.04
N PHE A 211 -10.32 3.32 -7.52
CA PHE A 211 -10.25 3.82 -6.16
C PHE A 211 -11.30 3.12 -5.29
N LEU A 212 -10.86 2.46 -4.23
CA LEU A 212 -11.72 1.77 -3.25
C LEU A 212 -11.46 2.29 -1.85
N THR A 213 -12.45 2.20 -0.98
CA THR A 213 -12.24 2.36 0.47
C THR A 213 -12.23 1.01 1.18
N TYR A 214 -11.45 0.91 2.26
CA TYR A 214 -11.43 -0.24 3.16
C TYR A 214 -12.83 -0.53 3.70
N GLU A 215 -13.59 0.53 3.98
CA GLU A 215 -14.94 0.47 4.50
C GLU A 215 -15.92 -0.17 3.49
N GLU A 216 -15.85 0.20 2.21
CA GLU A 216 -16.63 -0.43 1.14
C GLU A 216 -16.22 -1.89 0.94
N LEU A 217 -14.91 -2.16 0.91
CA LEU A 217 -14.38 -3.52 0.81
C LEU A 217 -14.82 -4.39 1.99
N ALA A 218 -14.90 -3.84 3.20
CA ALA A 218 -15.39 -4.53 4.38
C ALA A 218 -16.91 -4.74 4.39
N ALA A 219 -17.68 -3.81 3.82
CA ALA A 219 -19.13 -3.91 3.75
C ALA A 219 -19.61 -4.99 2.75
N ASP A 220 -18.91 -5.13 1.62
CA ASP A 220 -19.19 -6.17 0.62
C ASP A 220 -17.90 -6.72 0.00
N THR A 221 -17.24 -7.62 0.73
CA THR A 221 -15.98 -8.24 0.29
C THR A 221 -16.15 -9.01 -1.02
N LEU A 222 -17.26 -9.73 -1.19
CA LEU A 222 -17.46 -10.58 -2.37
C LEU A 222 -17.71 -9.75 -3.62
N GLY A 223 -18.58 -8.73 -3.54
CA GLY A 223 -18.82 -7.82 -4.65
C GLY A 223 -17.55 -7.07 -5.07
N HIS A 224 -16.79 -6.57 -4.11
CA HIS A 224 -15.53 -5.87 -4.40
C HIS A 224 -14.42 -6.80 -4.90
N LEU A 225 -14.36 -8.06 -4.45
CA LEU A 225 -13.46 -9.06 -5.03
C LEU A 225 -13.75 -9.27 -6.52
N ARG A 226 -15.03 -9.38 -6.89
CA ARG A 226 -15.46 -9.53 -8.29
C ARG A 226 -15.15 -8.26 -9.10
N CYS A 227 -15.41 -7.08 -8.55
CA CYS A 227 -15.06 -5.79 -9.16
C CYS A 227 -13.55 -5.66 -9.39
N LEU A 228 -12.72 -6.02 -8.40
CA LEU A 228 -11.26 -6.05 -8.53
C LEU A 228 -10.82 -6.98 -9.67
N ALA A 229 -11.37 -8.19 -9.71
CA ALA A 229 -11.06 -9.19 -10.73
C ALA A 229 -11.44 -8.72 -12.14
N GLU A 230 -12.61 -8.10 -12.29
CA GLU A 230 -13.05 -7.51 -13.56
C GLU A 230 -12.15 -6.35 -13.99
N PHE A 231 -11.85 -5.42 -13.08
CA PHE A 231 -11.02 -4.25 -13.36
C PHE A 231 -9.61 -4.61 -13.86
N VAL A 232 -9.01 -5.66 -13.30
CA VAL A 232 -7.69 -6.17 -13.72
C VAL A 232 -7.76 -7.13 -14.91
N GLY A 233 -8.91 -7.26 -15.56
CA GLY A 233 -9.09 -8.04 -16.79
C GLY A 233 -9.17 -9.55 -16.58
N ARG A 234 -9.51 -10.01 -15.37
CA ARG A 234 -9.73 -11.43 -15.05
C ARG A 234 -11.05 -11.64 -14.28
N PRO A 235 -12.21 -11.27 -14.85
CA PRO A 235 -13.51 -11.46 -14.18
C PRO A 235 -13.78 -12.93 -13.88
N PHE A 236 -14.46 -13.22 -12.77
CA PHE A 236 -14.88 -14.58 -12.46
C PHE A 236 -15.95 -15.06 -13.43
N THR A 237 -15.77 -16.23 -14.05
CA THR A 237 -16.77 -16.79 -14.96
C THR A 237 -18.01 -17.26 -14.21
N MET A 238 -19.11 -17.51 -14.92
CA MET A 238 -20.32 -18.04 -14.29
C MET A 238 -20.05 -19.40 -13.64
N GLU A 239 -19.26 -20.25 -14.29
CA GLU A 239 -18.88 -21.57 -13.79
C GLU A 239 -18.03 -21.45 -12.51
N GLU A 240 -17.08 -20.50 -12.46
CA GLU A 240 -16.28 -20.23 -11.26
C GLU A 240 -17.16 -19.75 -10.09
N GLN A 241 -18.15 -18.89 -10.38
CA GLN A 241 -19.08 -18.39 -9.38
C GLN A 241 -20.02 -19.50 -8.88
N ASP A 242 -20.57 -20.31 -9.78
CA ASP A 242 -21.44 -21.45 -9.46
C ASP A 242 -20.69 -22.51 -8.64
N ALA A 243 -19.42 -22.77 -8.98
CA ALA A 243 -18.52 -23.62 -8.20
C ALA A 243 -18.06 -22.98 -6.87
N GLY A 244 -18.35 -21.70 -6.65
CA GLY A 244 -18.04 -20.98 -5.41
C GLY A 244 -16.56 -20.63 -5.23
N VAL A 245 -15.79 -20.54 -6.31
CA VAL A 245 -14.35 -20.21 -6.27
C VAL A 245 -14.10 -18.86 -5.61
N ASP A 246 -14.87 -17.84 -5.98
CA ASP A 246 -14.82 -16.50 -5.43
C ASP A 246 -15.18 -16.45 -3.94
N ARG A 247 -16.26 -17.13 -3.55
CA ARG A 247 -16.68 -17.29 -2.15
C ARG A 247 -15.60 -17.98 -1.33
N LYS A 248 -14.93 -18.99 -1.91
CA LYS A 248 -13.82 -19.68 -1.23
C LYS A 248 -12.61 -18.79 -1.04
N ILE A 249 -12.29 -17.94 -2.02
CA ILE A 249 -11.22 -16.94 -1.89
C ILE A 249 -11.54 -15.96 -0.76
N VAL A 250 -12.78 -15.44 -0.69
CA VAL A 250 -13.22 -14.54 0.40
C VAL A 250 -13.06 -15.21 1.77
N GLU A 251 -13.51 -16.47 1.90
CA GLU A 251 -13.42 -17.24 3.14
C GLU A 251 -11.96 -17.40 3.61
N ILE A 252 -11.05 -17.76 2.69
CA ILE A 252 -9.62 -17.96 3.02
C ILE A 252 -8.93 -16.63 3.34
N CYS A 253 -9.31 -15.55 2.63
CA CYS A 253 -8.75 -14.22 2.83
C CYS A 253 -9.38 -13.45 4.01
N ALA A 254 -10.35 -14.03 4.72
CA ALA A 254 -10.95 -13.41 5.91
C ALA A 254 -9.89 -13.15 6.99
N MET A 255 -10.08 -12.11 7.81
CA MET A 255 -9.11 -11.71 8.85
C MET A 255 -8.83 -12.86 9.82
N GLU A 256 -9.90 -13.53 10.28
CA GLU A 256 -9.85 -14.66 11.20
C GLU A 256 -9.09 -15.84 10.59
N SER A 257 -9.38 -16.15 9.32
CA SER A 257 -8.70 -17.21 8.56
C SER A 257 -7.21 -16.90 8.43
N LEU A 258 -6.84 -15.73 7.89
CA LEU A 258 -5.45 -15.36 7.67
C LEU A 258 -4.65 -15.28 8.97
N SER A 259 -5.20 -14.64 10.00
CA SER A 259 -4.50 -14.49 11.29
C SER A 259 -4.33 -15.83 12.04
N GLY A 260 -5.17 -16.83 11.76
CA GLY A 260 -5.05 -18.18 12.30
C GLY A 260 -3.94 -19.03 11.67
N LEU A 261 -3.48 -18.71 10.46
CA LEU A 261 -2.45 -19.47 9.76
C LEU A 261 -1.11 -19.43 10.51
N GLU A 262 -0.41 -20.56 10.55
CA GLU A 262 0.87 -20.69 11.29
C GLU A 262 1.91 -19.66 10.81
N VAL A 263 2.05 -19.49 9.49
CA VAL A 263 2.94 -18.48 8.89
C VAL A 263 2.65 -17.06 9.40
N ASN A 264 1.40 -16.76 9.75
CA ASN A 264 0.99 -15.44 10.22
C ASN A 264 1.07 -15.28 11.75
N ARG A 265 1.05 -16.38 12.51
CA ARG A 265 1.18 -16.34 13.98
C ARG A 265 2.62 -16.24 14.45
N SER A 266 3.54 -16.98 13.83
CA SER A 266 4.93 -17.12 14.27
C SER A 266 5.97 -16.78 13.19
N GLY A 267 5.56 -16.63 11.93
CA GLY A 267 6.48 -16.34 10.83
C GLY A 267 7.03 -14.91 10.85
N MET A 268 8.04 -14.71 10.00
CA MET A 268 8.70 -13.42 9.79
C MET A 268 8.66 -13.06 8.30
N THR A 269 8.55 -11.78 8.01
CA THR A 269 8.73 -11.24 6.65
C THR A 269 9.95 -10.32 6.63
N ASN A 270 10.85 -10.51 5.67
CA ASN A 270 12.02 -9.66 5.49
C ASN A 270 11.64 -8.33 4.84
N PHE A 271 12.04 -7.24 5.48
CA PHE A 271 12.03 -5.88 4.93
C PHE A 271 13.45 -5.33 4.91
N THR A 272 13.64 -4.20 4.23
CA THR A 272 14.95 -3.53 4.08
C THR A 272 15.66 -3.30 5.41
N GLU A 273 14.95 -2.75 6.39
CA GLU A 273 15.52 -2.30 7.65
C GLU A 273 15.59 -3.41 8.69
N LYS A 274 14.62 -4.32 8.71
CA LYS A 274 14.54 -5.43 9.66
C LYS A 274 13.56 -6.51 9.24
N ASP A 275 13.72 -7.68 9.84
CA ASP A 275 12.68 -8.71 9.83
C ASP A 275 11.51 -8.27 10.73
N VAL A 276 10.30 -8.51 10.22
CA VAL A 276 9.06 -8.09 10.86
C VAL A 276 8.23 -9.34 11.19
N PRO A 277 7.82 -9.55 12.46
CA PRO A 277 6.93 -10.65 12.83
C PRO A 277 5.59 -10.52 12.12
N ASN A 278 5.09 -11.58 11.51
CA ASN A 278 3.89 -11.53 10.69
C ASN A 278 2.63 -11.20 11.50
N ASN A 279 2.59 -11.57 12.77
CA ASN A 279 1.44 -11.33 13.63
C ASN A 279 1.12 -9.84 13.81
N ILE A 280 2.09 -8.93 13.66
CA ILE A 280 1.85 -7.48 13.81
C ILE A 280 1.01 -6.89 12.68
N PHE A 281 0.88 -7.62 11.55
CA PHE A 281 0.04 -7.20 10.44
C PHE A 281 -1.45 -7.44 10.73
N PHE A 282 -1.76 -8.36 11.64
CA PHE A 282 -3.12 -8.76 12.02
C PHE A 282 -3.49 -8.17 13.38
N ARG A 283 -4.37 -7.16 13.38
CA ARG A 283 -4.92 -6.55 14.60
C ARG A 283 -6.42 -6.88 14.69
N ARG A 284 -7.27 -5.86 14.80
CA ARG A 284 -8.73 -6.02 14.86
C ARG A 284 -9.41 -6.02 13.49
N GLY A 285 -8.87 -5.29 12.51
CA GLY A 285 -9.56 -5.10 11.22
C GLY A 285 -10.84 -4.27 11.27
N VAL A 286 -11.39 -3.96 12.45
CA VAL A 286 -12.71 -3.35 12.60
C VAL A 286 -12.75 -1.89 12.11
N VAL A 287 -13.81 -1.55 11.37
CA VAL A 287 -14.15 -0.18 10.94
C VAL A 287 -14.66 0.63 12.15
N GLY A 288 -14.19 1.86 12.30
CA GLY A 288 -14.60 2.75 13.40
C GLY A 288 -13.85 2.54 14.72
N ASP A 289 -12.82 1.69 14.74
CA ASP A 289 -12.02 1.36 15.93
C ASP A 289 -11.25 2.54 16.51
N TRP A 290 -11.07 3.61 15.74
CA TRP A 290 -10.40 4.85 16.16
C TRP A 290 -11.02 5.48 17.41
N ARG A 291 -12.32 5.25 17.66
CA ARG A 291 -13.05 5.75 18.85
C ARG A 291 -12.46 5.27 20.16
N ASN A 292 -11.75 4.13 20.12
CA ASN A 292 -11.07 3.57 21.28
C ASN A 292 -9.66 4.16 21.50
N HIS A 293 -9.16 4.99 20.58
CA HIS A 293 -7.77 5.45 20.57
C HIS A 293 -7.62 6.98 20.49
N LEU A 294 -8.61 7.69 19.94
CA LEU A 294 -8.56 9.14 19.74
C LEU A 294 -9.51 9.85 20.71
N THR A 295 -9.05 10.96 21.28
CA THR A 295 -9.93 11.87 21.99
C THR A 295 -10.87 12.60 21.00
N PRO A 296 -12.02 13.11 21.46
CA PRO A 296 -12.91 13.91 20.61
C PRO A 296 -12.22 15.12 19.96
N GLU A 297 -11.27 15.75 20.67
CA GLU A 297 -10.50 16.86 20.12
C GLU A 297 -9.57 16.43 18.98
N MET A 298 -8.84 15.32 19.14
CA MET A 298 -7.98 14.77 18.09
C MET A 298 -8.80 14.38 16.85
N ALA A 299 -9.97 13.78 17.06
CA ALA A 299 -10.88 13.42 15.98
C ALA A 299 -11.37 14.65 15.21
N ARG A 300 -11.83 15.69 15.92
CA ARG A 300 -12.23 16.98 15.30
C ARG A 300 -11.11 17.61 14.49
N ARG A 301 -9.87 17.60 14.99
CA ARG A 301 -8.75 18.19 14.26
C ARG A 301 -8.38 17.41 12.99
N ILE A 302 -8.50 16.09 13.01
CA ILE A 302 -8.33 15.26 11.81
C ILE A 302 -9.44 15.54 10.81
N ASP A 303 -10.69 15.70 11.28
CA ASP A 303 -11.82 16.08 10.44
C ASP A 303 -11.58 17.41 9.74
N GLU A 304 -11.16 18.45 10.49
CA GLU A 304 -10.87 19.77 9.93
C GLU A 304 -9.78 19.70 8.84
N ILE A 305 -8.68 18.98 9.09
CA ILE A 305 -7.61 18.80 8.10
C ILE A 305 -8.15 18.11 6.85
N THR A 306 -8.91 17.02 7.02
CA THR A 306 -9.48 16.23 5.92
C THR A 306 -10.45 17.08 5.10
N GLU A 307 -11.36 17.79 5.75
CA GLU A 307 -12.36 18.64 5.10
C GLU A 307 -11.72 19.80 4.35
N ILE A 308 -10.72 20.48 4.93
CA ILE A 308 -9.99 21.56 4.28
C ILE A 308 -9.28 21.05 3.03
N LYS A 309 -8.62 19.89 3.11
CA LYS A 309 -7.81 19.34 2.01
C LYS A 309 -8.64 18.70 0.90
N PHE A 310 -9.76 18.08 1.22
CA PHE A 310 -10.67 17.50 0.22
C PHE A 310 -11.72 18.49 -0.28
N LYS A 311 -11.70 19.74 0.20
CA LYS A 311 -12.61 20.77 -0.29
C LYS A 311 -12.44 20.94 -1.80
N GLY A 312 -13.52 20.78 -2.53
CA GLY A 312 -13.56 20.93 -4.00
C GLY A 312 -13.09 19.72 -4.80
N SER A 313 -12.57 18.65 -4.19
CA SER A 313 -12.09 17.47 -4.93
C SER A 313 -13.21 16.51 -5.36
N GLY A 314 -14.41 16.66 -4.80
CA GLY A 314 -15.50 15.69 -4.96
C GLY A 314 -15.35 14.42 -4.12
N LEU A 315 -14.19 14.19 -3.49
CA LEU A 315 -13.97 13.05 -2.61
C LEU A 315 -14.83 13.15 -1.36
N ARG A 316 -15.53 12.06 -1.05
CA ARG A 316 -16.33 11.87 0.16
C ARG A 316 -16.00 10.50 0.73
N LEU A 317 -15.19 10.46 1.78
CA LEU A 317 -14.93 9.21 2.49
C LEU A 317 -16.21 8.83 3.29
N HIS A 318 -16.82 7.71 2.90
CA HIS A 318 -17.98 7.00 3.46
C HIS A 318 -19.22 7.81 3.95
N PRO A 319 -20.34 7.81 3.21
CA PRO A 319 -21.58 8.53 3.55
C PRO A 319 -22.29 8.10 4.86
N GLN A 320 -22.30 6.81 5.22
CA GLN A 320 -22.97 6.35 6.47
C GLN A 320 -22.20 6.79 7.73
N PHE A 321 -20.89 7.09 7.60
CA PHE A 321 -20.09 7.65 8.68
C PHE A 321 -20.36 9.15 8.87
N LEU A 322 -20.61 9.88 7.77
CA LEU A 322 -21.09 11.26 7.81
C LEU A 322 -22.48 11.36 8.47
N GLN A 323 -23.32 10.32 8.35
CA GLN A 323 -24.63 10.26 8.99
C GLN A 323 -24.52 10.11 10.52
N ALA A 324 -23.66 9.20 11.01
CA ALA A 324 -23.33 9.09 12.44
C ALA A 324 -22.68 10.38 13.00
N LYS A 325 -21.88 11.09 12.19
CA LYS A 325 -21.25 12.38 12.54
C LYS A 325 -22.29 13.52 12.68
N ARG A 326 -23.37 13.50 11.89
CA ARG A 326 -24.49 14.46 11.99
C ARG A 326 -25.38 14.23 13.21
N GLU A 327 -25.44 13.01 13.73
CA GLU A 327 -26.21 12.68 14.93
C GLU A 327 -25.46 13.08 16.21
N LEU A 328 -24.12 12.99 16.22
CA LEU A 328 -23.27 13.42 17.33
C LEU A 328 -23.18 14.94 17.51
N ASN A 329 -23.27 15.73 16.42
CA ASN A 329 -23.31 17.20 16.51
C ASN A 329 -24.70 17.75 16.89
N LYS A 330 -25.66 16.88 17.21
CA LYS A 330 -27.00 17.24 17.73
C LYS A 330 -27.15 16.94 19.23
N LEU A 331 -26.12 16.40 19.88
CA LEU A 331 -26.01 16.17 21.33
C LEU A 331 -24.94 17.09 21.90
#